data_AF-A0A1H0TL20-F1
#
_entry.id   AF-A0A1H0TL20-F1
#
_cell.length_a   1.000
_cell.length_b   1.000
_cell.length_c   1.000
_cell.angle_alpha   90.00
_cell.angle_beta   90.00
_cell.angle_gamma   90.00
#
_symmetry.space_group_name_H-M   'P 1'
#
loop_
_entity.id
_entity.type
_entity.pdbx_description
1 polymer ?
#
loop_
_entity_poly.entity_id
_entity_poly.type
_entity_poly.pdbx_seq_one_letter_code
_entity_poly.pdbx_strand_id
1 'polypeptide(L)' 'MIYSAIWRALPGPLVVRVLLALLLAVAVVAVLFVWVFPRIAPLMPFNDNTVDPSALGSSVQHVRMVR' A
#
# COMPACT_ATOMS: atom_id res chain seq x y z
N MET A 1 -44.05 -10.88 -8.38
CA MET A 1 -43.96 -11.48 -9.73
C MET A 1 -42.88 -10.87 -10.65
N ILE A 2 -41.94 -10.01 -10.20
CA ILE A 2 -40.88 -9.52 -11.11
C ILE A 2 -39.46 -9.45 -10.50
N TYR A 3 -39.30 -9.51 -9.17
CA TYR A 3 -37.99 -9.36 -8.53
C TYR A 3 -37.21 -10.67 -8.36
N SER A 4 -37.90 -11.81 -8.28
CA SER A 4 -37.26 -13.12 -8.07
C SER A 4 -36.54 -13.67 -9.31
N ALA A 5 -36.90 -13.22 -10.51
CA ALA A 5 -36.26 -13.64 -11.76
C ALA A 5 -34.89 -12.97 -11.97
N ILE A 6 -34.73 -11.72 -11.54
CA ILE A 6 -33.46 -10.96 -11.64
C ILE A 6 -32.39 -11.52 -10.69
N TRP A 7 -32.79 -12.12 -9.56
CA TRP A 7 -31.87 -12.81 -8.66
C TRP A 7 -31.47 -14.22 -9.13
N ARG A 8 -32.16 -14.78 -10.14
CA ARG A 8 -31.93 -16.13 -10.68
C ARG A 8 -31.30 -16.15 -12.09
N ALA A 9 -31.20 -15.00 -12.75
CA ALA A 9 -30.70 -14.88 -14.12
C ALA A 9 -29.17 -14.74 -14.24
N LEU A 10 -28.42 -14.69 -13.13
CA LEU A 10 -26.96 -14.78 -13.18
C LEU A 10 -26.50 -16.21 -12.83
N PRO A 11 -25.76 -16.90 -13.72
CA PRO A 11 -25.41 -18.31 -13.56
C PRO A 11 -24.36 -18.44 -12.45
N GLY A 12 -24.82 -18.72 -11.23
CA GLY A 12 -23.99 -19.06 -10.08
C GLY A 12 -24.68 -18.76 -8.75
N PRO A 13 -24.53 -19.63 -7.72
CA PRO A 13 -25.09 -19.40 -6.39
C PRO A 13 -24.59 -18.07 -5.83
N LEU A 14 -25.41 -17.43 -4.98
CA LEU A 14 -25.16 -16.11 -4.38
C LEU A 14 -23.72 -15.96 -3.82
N VAL A 15 -23.18 -17.07 -3.33
CA VAL A 15 -21.79 -17.26 -2.89
C VAL A 15 -20.75 -16.90 -3.96
N VAL A 16 -20.91 -17.34 -5.21
CA VAL A 16 -19.96 -17.06 -6.32
C VAL A 16 -19.92 -15.57 -6.65
N ARG A 17 -21.08 -14.91 -6.64
CA ARG A 17 -21.18 -13.46 -6.86
C ARG A 17 -20.46 -12.67 -5.76
N VAL A 18 -20.66 -13.08 -4.51
CA VAL A 18 -19.96 -12.48 -3.35
C VAL A 18 -18.46 -12.74 -3.42
N LEU A 19 -18.04 -13.96 -3.79
CA LEU A 19 -16.63 -14.33 -3.96
C LEU A 19 -15.96 -13.49 -5.04
N LEU A 20 -16.63 -13.27 -6.18
CA LEU A 20 -16.09 -12.50 -7.29
C LEU A 20 -15.99 -11.00 -6.95
N ALA A 21 -16.99 -10.45 -6.25
CA ALA A 21 -16.94 -9.09 -5.73
C ALA A 21 -15.83 -8.91 -4.67
N LEU A 22 -15.68 -9.87 -3.77
CA LEU A 22 -14.62 -9.88 -2.77
C LEU A 22 -13.24 -9.97 -3.44
N LEU A 23 -13.10 -10.83 -4.44
CA LEU A 23 -11.86 -10.99 -5.20
C LEU A 23 -11.50 -9.71 -5.96
N LEU A 24 -12.48 -9.03 -6.55
CA LEU A 24 -12.27 -7.70 -7.16
C LEU A 24 -11.84 -6.67 -6.12
N ALA A 25 -12.46 -6.64 -4.94
CA ALA A 25 -12.07 -5.72 -3.87
C ALA A 25 -10.62 -5.99 -3.40
N VAL A 26 -10.26 -7.26 -3.19
CA VAL A 26 -8.90 -7.66 -2.82
C VAL A 26 -7.90 -7.30 -3.93
N ALA A 27 -8.26 -7.50 -5.20
CA ALA A 27 -7.41 -7.13 -6.33
C ALA A 27 -7.15 -5.61 -6.35
N VAL A 28 -8.17 -4.79 -6.12
CA VAL A 28 -8.01 -3.32 -6.01
C VAL A 28 -7.08 -2.95 -4.85
N VAL A 29 -7.30 -3.53 -3.66
CA VAL A 29 -6.44 -3.28 -2.49
C VAL A 29 -5.00 -3.69 -2.78
N ALA A 30 -4.78 -4.85 -3.40
CA ALA A 30 -3.45 -5.32 -3.77
C ALA A 30 -2.76 -4.37 -4.76
N VAL A 31 -3.48 -3.88 -5.78
CA VAL A 31 -2.94 -2.88 -6.72
C VAL A 31 -2.58 -1.58 -5.98
N LEU A 32 -3.43 -1.11 -5.06
CA LEU A 32 -3.11 0.06 -4.24
C LEU A 32 -1.83 -0.15 -3.42
N PHE A 33 -1.66 -1.32 -2.80
CA PHE A 33 -0.44 -1.60 -2.03
C PHE A 33 0.81 -1.74 -2.90
N VAL A 34 0.75 -2.49 -4.01
CA VAL A 34 1.92 -2.80 -4.84
C VAL A 34 2.30 -1.65 -5.77
N TRP A 35 1.34 -0.82 -6.22
CA TRP A 35 1.59 0.26 -7.18
C TRP A 35 1.40 1.67 -6.59
N VAL A 36 0.35 1.92 -5.82
CA VAL A 36 0.05 3.27 -5.31
C VAL A 36 0.99 3.61 -4.16
N PHE A 37 1.17 2.70 -3.21
CA PHE A 37 2.05 2.90 -2.07
C PHE A 37 3.50 3.26 -2.45
N PRO A 38 4.19 2.56 -3.38
CA PRO A 38 5.54 2.96 -3.76
C PRO A 38 5.61 4.30 -4.50
N ARG A 39 4.50 4.79 -5.05
CA ARG A 39 4.42 6.14 -5.65
C ARG A 39 4.12 7.24 -4.64
N ILE A 40 3.45 6.91 -3.53
CA ILE A 40 3.10 7.86 -2.48
C ILE A 40 4.17 7.92 -1.37
N ALA A 41 4.85 6.81 -1.08
CA ALA A 41 5.94 6.76 -0.09
C ALA A 41 7.00 7.87 -0.27
N PRO A 42 7.42 8.27 -1.48
CA PRO A 42 8.39 9.37 -1.67
C PRO A 42 7.82 10.77 -1.38
N LEU A 43 6.50 10.92 -1.38
CA LEU A 43 5.81 12.21 -1.15
C LEU A 43 5.51 12.44 0.34
N MET A 44 5.73 11.43 1.18
CA MET A 44 5.44 11.54 2.60
C MET A 44 6.58 12.29 3.30
N PRO A 45 6.30 13.44 3.96
CA PRO A 45 7.29 14.33 4.57
C PRO A 45 7.96 13.77 5.84
N PHE A 46 7.83 12.46 6.08
CA PHE A 46 8.48 11.71 7.16
C PHE A 46 9.59 10.78 6.66
N ASN A 47 9.77 10.63 5.33
CA ASN A 47 10.82 9.79 4.75
C ASN A 47 12.17 10.52 4.60
N ASP A 48 12.24 11.80 4.95
CA ASP A 48 13.50 12.51 5.13
C ASP A 48 14.22 11.94 6.35
N ASN A 49 15.13 11.01 6.08
CA ASN A 49 16.01 10.34 7.01
C ASN A 49 16.44 11.27 8.17
N THR A 50 15.93 11.02 9.37
CA THR A 50 16.41 11.64 10.63
C THR A 50 17.85 11.23 10.98
N VAL A 51 18.51 10.46 10.11
CA VAL A 51 19.95 10.23 10.16
C VAL A 51 20.59 11.06 9.06
N ASP A 52 21.15 12.20 9.46
CA ASP A 52 22.11 12.95 8.66
C ASP A 52 23.48 12.24 8.83
N PRO A 53 23.96 11.39 7.89
CA PRO A 53 25.29 10.79 8.00
C PRO A 53 26.40 11.86 7.94
N SER A 54 26.07 13.05 7.43
CA SER A 54 26.95 14.23 7.42
C SER A 54 27.25 14.75 8.85
N ALA A 55 26.29 14.62 9.78
CA ALA A 55 26.46 15.01 11.19
C ALA A 55 27.31 13.99 11.97
N LEU A 56 27.28 12.72 11.59
CA LEU A 56 28.15 11.67 12.15
C LEU A 56 29.60 11.83 11.66
N GLY A 57 29.82 12.30 10.42
CA GLY A 57 31.14 12.55 9.85
C GLY A 57 31.87 13.75 10.45
N SER A 58 31.16 14.86 10.71
CA SER A 58 31.75 16.07 11.33
C SER A 58 32.16 15.83 12.79
N SER A 59 31.35 15.06 13.53
CA SER A 59 31.58 14.72 14.94
C SER A 59 32.77 13.78 15.13
N VAL A 60 32.92 12.79 14.25
CA VAL A 60 34.03 11.82 14.30
C VAL A 60 35.36 12.44 13.83
N GLN A 61 35.31 13.43 12.92
CA GLN A 61 36.48 14.16 12.47
C GLN A 61 37.05 15.09 13.55
N HIS A 62 36.19 15.64 14.41
CA HIS A 62 36.59 16.50 15.51
C HIS A 62 37.34 15.73 16.62
N VAL A 63 36.91 14.50 16.93
CA VAL A 63 37.55 13.65 17.95
C VAL A 63 38.90 13.08 17.46
N ARG A 64 39.06 12.83 16.16
CA ARG A 64 40.32 12.33 15.59
C ARG A 64 41.45 13.37 15.62
N MET A 65 41.15 14.67 15.64
CA MET A 65 42.16 15.73 15.65
C MET A 65 42.84 15.96 17.02
N VAL A 66 42.30 15.39 18.10
CA VAL A 66 42.79 15.62 19.48
C VAL A 66 43.67 14.46 19.98
N ARG A 67 43.98 13.48 19.13
CA ARG A 67 44.89 12.37 19.41
C ARG A 67 46.06 12.37 18.44
#